data_AF-A0A2X1JNS8-F1
#
_entry.id   AF-A0A2X1JNS8-F1
#
_cell.length_a   1.000
_cell.length_b   1.000
_cell.length_c   1.000
_cell.angle_alpha   90.00
_cell.angle_beta   90.00
_cell.angle_gamma   90.00
#
_symmetry.space_group_name_H-M   'P 1'
#
loop_
_entity.id
_entity.type
_entity.pdbx_description
1 polymer ?
#
loop_
_entity_poly.entity_id
_entity_poly.type
_entity_poly.pdbx_seq_one_letter_code
_entity_poly.pdbx_strand_id
1 'polypeptide(L)' 'MSAEAAGIAVCLIAYSHHACRTECDAMTAHYYRLREYAMQHPEAHAILRIID' A
#
# COMPACT_ATOMS: atom_id res chain seq x y z
N MET A 1 6.35 0.45 -14.83
CA MET A 1 5.67 0.94 -13.63
C MET A 1 5.33 2.40 -13.84
N SER A 2 4.06 2.76 -13.79
CA SER A 2 3.63 4.16 -13.84
C SER A 2 3.96 4.92 -12.54
N ALA A 3 3.93 6.25 -12.59
CA ALA A 3 4.07 7.08 -11.40
C ALA A 3 2.94 6.86 -10.40
N GLU A 4 1.72 6.55 -10.87
CA GLU A 4 0.58 6.20 -10.02
C GLU A 4 0.85 4.91 -9.24
N ALA A 5 1.25 3.84 -9.93
CA ALA A 5 1.59 2.56 -9.30
C ALA A 5 2.74 2.71 -8.29
N ALA A 6 3.76 3.52 -8.61
CA ALA A 6 4.84 3.85 -7.70
C ALA A 6 4.32 4.58 -6.44
N GLY A 7 3.41 5.54 -6.61
CA GLY A 7 2.76 6.25 -5.50
C GLY A 7 1.96 5.32 -4.59
N ILE A 8 1.20 4.39 -5.18
CA ILE A 8 0.44 3.37 -4.43
C ILE A 8 1.39 2.51 -3.59
N ALA A 9 2.49 2.04 -4.18
CA ALA A 9 3.49 1.23 -3.48
C ALA A 9 4.13 1.98 -2.30
N VAL A 10 4.54 3.25 -2.51
CA VAL A 10 5.13 4.09 -1.46
C VAL A 10 4.14 4.32 -0.31
N CYS A 11 2.87 4.62 -0.63
CA CYS A 11 1.84 4.81 0.39
C CYS A 11 1.57 3.53 1.20
N LEU A 12 1.56 2.35 0.56
CA LEU A 12 1.41 1.07 1.25
C LEU A 12 2.56 0.80 2.23
N ILE A 13 3.81 1.06 1.83
CA ILE A 13 4.98 0.94 2.71
C ILE A 13 4.87 1.90 3.89
N ALA A 14 4.52 3.17 3.63
CA ALA A 14 4.40 4.20 4.66
C ALA A 14 3.31 3.85 5.69
N TYR A 15 2.13 3.39 5.24
CA TYR A 15 1.04 3.00 6.13
C TYR A 15 1.36 1.72 6.92
N SER A 16 1.97 0.71 6.28
CA SER A 16 2.43 -0.49 6.98
C SER A 16 3.41 -0.14 8.10
N HIS A 17 4.43 0.65 7.78
CA HIS A 17 5.42 1.10 8.76
C HIS A 17 4.79 1.92 9.87
N HIS A 18 3.89 2.86 9.54
CA HIS A 18 3.25 3.70 10.54
C HIS A 18 2.30 2.91 11.46
N ALA A 19 1.48 2.02 10.90
CA ALA A 19 0.62 1.11 11.65
C ALA A 19 1.44 0.24 12.62
N CYS A 20 2.55 -0.34 12.14
CA CYS A 20 3.41 -1.20 12.96
C CYS A 20 4.16 -0.41 14.05
N ARG A 21 4.50 0.86 13.80
CA ARG A 21 5.21 1.72 14.75
C ARG A 21 4.32 2.37 15.81
N THR A 22 3.05 2.61 15.49
CA THR A 22 2.12 3.34 16.36
C THR A 22 0.99 2.49 16.90
N GLU A 23 0.84 1.25 16.41
CA GLU A 23 -0.27 0.35 16.72
C GLU A 23 -1.63 1.03 16.49
N CYS A 24 -1.69 1.95 15.52
CA CYS A 24 -2.87 2.73 15.22
C CYS A 24 -3.81 1.97 14.28
N ASP A 25 -4.96 1.54 14.79
CA ASP A 25 -6.00 0.83 14.03
C ASP A 25 -6.48 1.61 12.80
N ALA A 26 -6.52 2.94 12.88
CA ALA A 26 -6.89 3.77 11.73
C ALA A 26 -5.90 3.62 10.57
N MET A 27 -4.60 3.49 10.86
CA MET A 27 -3.58 3.28 9.83
C MET A 27 -3.62 1.88 9.27
N THR A 28 -3.87 0.89 10.13
CA THR A 28 -4.14 -0.48 9.70
C THR A 28 -5.32 -0.52 8.72
N ALA A 29 -6.42 0.20 9.02
CA ALA A 29 -7.57 0.30 8.12
C ALA A 29 -7.25 1.02 6.80
N HIS A 30 -6.44 2.09 6.83
CA HIS A 30 -5.99 2.77 5.61
C HIS A 30 -5.10 1.88 4.74
N TYR A 31 -4.20 1.11 5.36
CA TYR A 31 -3.37 0.13 4.66
C TYR A 31 -4.24 -0.91 3.94
N TYR A 32 -5.20 -1.54 4.63
CA TYR A 32 -6.05 -2.56 4.01
C TYR A 32 -6.91 -2.00 2.87
N ARG A 33 -7.53 -0.83 3.06
CA ARG A 33 -8.33 -0.19 2.01
C ARG A 33 -7.49 0.12 0.77
N LEU A 34 -6.28 0.63 0.95
CA LEU A 34 -5.38 0.94 -0.16
C LEU A 34 -4.87 -0.35 -0.84
N ARG A 35 -4.64 -1.42 -0.08
CA ARG A 35 -4.22 -2.72 -0.60
C ARG A 35 -5.31 -3.34 -1.48
N GLU A 36 -6.57 -3.27 -1.06
CA GLU A 36 -7.71 -3.73 -1.87
C GLU A 36 -7.81 -2.95 -3.19
N TYR A 37 -7.65 -1.63 -3.15
CA TYR A 37 -7.57 -0.81 -4.36
C TYR A 37 -6.40 -1.21 -5.27
N ALA A 38 -5.21 -1.43 -4.70
CA ALA A 38 -4.03 -1.85 -5.44
C ALA A 38 -4.20 -3.21 -6.13
N MET A 39 -4.96 -4.14 -5.54
CA MET A 39 -5.25 -5.46 -6.15
C MET A 39 -6.12 -5.35 -7.41
N GLN A 40 -6.91 -4.28 -7.57
CA GLN A 40 -7.72 -4.01 -8.75
C GLN A 40 -6.99 -3.17 -9.81
N HIS A 41 -5.81 -2.65 -9.50
CA HIS A 41 -5.03 -1.81 -10.41
C HIS A 41 -4.41 -2.65 -11.56
N PRO A 42 -4.34 -2.15 -12.81
CA PRO A 42 -3.74 -2.87 -13.94
C PRO A 42 -2.29 -3.30 -13.71
N GLU A 43 -1.55 -2.56 -12.89
CA GLU A 43 -0.17 -2.86 -12.49
C GLU A 43 -0.05 -3.52 -11.10
N ALA A 44 -1.13 -4.15 -10.59
CA ALA A 44 -1.16 -4.80 -9.27
C ALA A 44 0.06 -5.70 -9.02
N HIS A 45 0.45 -6.51 -10.01
CA HIS A 45 1.62 -7.39 -9.89
C HIS A 45 2.93 -6.62 -9.68
N ALA A 46 3.11 -5.47 -10.33
CA ALA A 46 4.30 -4.65 -10.15
C ALA A 46 4.31 -3.96 -8.77
N ILE A 47 3.14 -3.48 -8.31
CA ILE A 47 2.98 -2.89 -6.97
C ILE A 47 3.29 -3.93 -5.89
N LEU A 48 2.67 -5.11 -5.97
CA LEU A 48 2.85 -6.19 -4.99
C LEU A 48 4.31 -6.65 -4.93
N ARG A 49 5.01 -6.71 -6.06
CA ARG A 49 6.43 -7.09 -6.11
C ARG A 49 7.36 -6.10 -5.38
N ILE A 50 6.96 -4.85 -5.24
CA ILE A 50 7.78 -3.81 -4.57
C ILE A 50 7.56 -3.79 -3.07
N ILE A 51 6.34 -4.15 -2.63
CA ILE A 51 5.97 -4.11 -1.22
C ILE A 51 6.13 -5.46 -0.50
N ASP A 52 6.35 -6.55 -1.23
CA ASP A 52 6.77 -7.86 -0.70
C ASP A 52 8.19 -7.76 -0.09
#